data_AF-A0AA36INZ9-F1
#
_entry.id   AF-A0AA36INZ9-F1
#
_cell.length_a   1.000
_cell.length_b   1.000
_cell.length_c   1.000
_cell.angle_alpha   90.00
_cell.angle_beta   90.00
_cell.angle_gamma   90.00
#
_symmetry.space_group_name_H-M   'P 1'
#
loop_
_entity.id
_entity.type
_entity.pdbx_description
1 polymer ?
#
loop_
_entity_poly.entity_id
_entity_poly.type
_entity_poly.pdbx_seq_one_letter_code
_entity_poly.pdbx_strand_id
1 'polypeptide(L)'
;MNQPRIPASIEVAPKQAIESADLPGLFPPGTRVYITDVGSDPSPTLVRAARRVRELGYEPVPHFASRRLTTRTALDERVRATVAEAGVTDILVIGGGLERPAGAFTSTMEVLETGIFDANGITDIGIAGHPEGSPDFNEQVALEALRLKKNFGERTGARMRIVTQFGFDGERFARWANGLRDNGIDMPVHLGVAGPAKVTTLIKFAAMCGVGNSLSFFKRNTRSIATLATSHSPESVVGPIEQAWRDNPTGAIRQIHETIIGFDQPFCVIGERINPTGRKVLNEELERDDFSRVEADAIAQVAAGATVLDINSGAVFSGKMAEDPRYADNNFVEPMLMPKLIEVVQNVTDCPLCIDSSVPGALENGLKAAKGRPLLNSVTGEEERLELVLPLVKKYDVPVVAISNDDTGISEDPDVRFAVAKKIVERAADYGIPAHDIVVDPLVMPIGAMATAGHQVFTLVRRLREELGVNTTCGASNISFGLPNRHGINNAFLPMAFAAGMTSAIMNPVALPVGPTKIAEKRAEVEAAGIVLPPDMDDETFVRLFGLGSTKPRPGKEMEAIRAANFLLNHDDGGGDWIKFNKPASASAANTNARAGGRRGGRAARARG
;
A
#
# COMPACT_ATOMS: atom_id res chain seq x y z
N MET A 1 -2.62 -4.04 -13.13
CA MET A 1 -1.17 -4.17 -13.30
C MET A 1 -0.60 -3.92 -11.94
N ASN A 2 0.34 -4.76 -11.50
CA ASN A 2 1.05 -4.50 -10.26
C ASN A 2 1.54 -3.05 -10.31
N GLN A 3 0.91 -2.14 -9.58
CA GLN A 3 1.58 -0.87 -9.35
C GLN A 3 2.81 -1.32 -8.58
N PRO A 4 4.02 -1.11 -9.11
CA PRO A 4 5.20 -1.51 -8.38
C PRO A 4 5.01 -0.96 -6.95
N ARG A 5 5.40 -1.69 -5.90
CA ARG A 5 5.54 -1.05 -4.59
C ARG A 5 6.93 -0.58 -4.35
N ILE A 6 6.97 0.45 -3.55
CA ILE A 6 8.18 1.10 -3.17
C ILE A 6 8.57 0.44 -1.82
N PRO A 7 9.67 -0.36 -1.72
CA PRO A 7 10.13 -1.11 -0.51
C PRO A 7 10.00 -0.35 0.84
N ALA A 8 9.96 -0.89 2.06
CA ALA A 8 10.03 -0.06 3.32
C ALA A 8 11.26 -0.37 4.22
N SER A 9 11.91 0.62 4.83
CA SER A 9 13.06 0.42 5.75
C SER A 9 12.86 1.27 7.00
N ILE A 10 13.39 0.82 8.14
CA ILE A 10 13.23 1.50 9.44
C ILE A 10 14.57 2.01 9.96
N GLU A 11 14.52 3.03 10.80
CA GLU A 11 15.64 3.51 11.61
C GLU A 11 15.34 3.31 13.11
N VAL A 12 16.33 2.84 13.87
CA VAL A 12 16.20 2.49 15.29
C VAL A 12 17.46 2.88 16.06
N ALA A 13 17.28 3.33 17.31
CA ALA A 13 18.43 3.61 18.18
C ALA A 13 19.09 2.30 18.67
N PRO A 14 20.41 2.27 18.96
CA PRO A 14 21.12 1.04 19.33
C PRO A 14 20.50 0.31 20.52
N LYS A 15 20.12 1.03 21.59
CA LYS A 15 19.45 0.43 22.75
C LYS A 15 18.08 -0.14 22.41
N GLN A 16 17.29 0.58 21.62
CA GLN A 16 15.98 0.11 21.17
C GLN A 16 16.10 -1.17 20.33
N ALA A 17 17.11 -1.25 19.46
CA ALA A 17 17.38 -2.45 18.69
C ALA A 17 17.72 -3.69 19.55
N ILE A 18 18.33 -3.46 20.72
CA ILE A 18 18.70 -4.52 21.67
C ILE A 18 17.52 -4.90 22.57
N GLU A 19 16.79 -3.90 23.07
CA GLU A 19 15.86 -4.03 24.19
C GLU A 19 14.40 -4.18 23.75
N SER A 20 14.03 -3.73 22.54
CA SER A 20 12.64 -3.74 22.08
C SER A 20 12.13 -5.16 21.85
N ALA A 21 11.05 -5.51 22.56
CA ALA A 21 10.33 -6.76 22.37
C ALA A 21 9.48 -6.77 21.09
N ASP A 22 9.22 -5.59 20.50
CA ASP A 22 8.34 -5.42 19.34
C ASP A 22 9.08 -5.51 18.00
N LEU A 23 10.42 -5.46 18.01
CA LEU A 23 11.24 -5.52 16.79
C LEU A 23 11.22 -6.90 16.07
N PRO A 24 11.20 -8.06 16.76
CA PRO A 24 11.14 -9.36 16.12
C PRO A 24 9.86 -9.55 15.27
N GLY A 25 10.00 -9.87 13.99
CA GLY A 25 8.87 -10.15 13.09
C GLY A 25 8.10 -8.92 12.59
N LEU A 26 8.50 -7.72 13.00
CA LEU A 26 7.84 -6.47 12.62
C LEU A 26 7.95 -6.15 11.13
N PHE A 27 9.07 -6.53 10.50
CA PHE A 27 9.32 -6.35 9.07
C PHE A 27 9.62 -7.67 8.36
N PRO A 28 9.50 -7.72 7.01
CA PRO A 28 9.96 -8.87 6.24
C PRO A 28 11.47 -9.14 6.44
N PRO A 29 11.90 -10.42 6.42
CA PRO A 29 13.31 -10.76 6.41
C PRO A 29 14.07 -10.03 5.29
N GLY A 30 15.31 -9.61 5.58
CA GLY A 30 16.13 -8.82 4.67
C GLY A 30 15.79 -7.33 4.61
N THR A 31 14.78 -6.86 5.36
CA THR A 31 14.51 -5.42 5.50
C THR A 31 15.71 -4.71 6.09
N ARG A 32 16.11 -3.59 5.49
CA ARG A 32 17.18 -2.73 6.04
C ARG A 32 16.71 -2.06 7.33
N VAL A 33 17.53 -2.19 8.37
CA VAL A 33 17.34 -1.53 9.66
C VAL A 33 18.54 -0.62 9.91
N TYR A 34 18.31 0.68 9.79
CA TYR A 34 19.30 1.71 10.05
C TYR A 34 19.51 1.87 11.54
N ILE A 35 20.75 1.72 12.01
CA ILE A 35 21.08 1.80 13.44
C ILE A 35 21.73 3.15 13.72
N THR A 36 20.98 4.04 14.36
CA THR A 36 21.34 5.45 14.46
C THR A 36 22.52 5.69 15.40
N ASP A 37 23.52 6.42 14.93
CA ASP A 37 24.61 6.94 15.77
C ASP A 37 24.36 8.42 16.11
N VAL A 38 23.64 8.65 17.22
CA VAL A 38 23.48 9.98 17.82
C VAL A 38 24.64 10.36 18.77
N GLY A 39 25.63 9.48 18.91
CA GLY A 39 26.83 9.63 19.74
C GLY A 39 26.63 9.49 21.25
N SER A 40 25.46 9.04 21.72
CA SER A 40 25.23 8.69 23.12
C SER A 40 25.70 7.28 23.49
N ASP A 41 25.77 6.39 22.50
CA ASP A 41 26.03 4.97 22.70
C ASP A 41 27.45 4.62 22.27
N PRO A 42 28.20 3.85 23.08
CA PRO A 42 29.56 3.44 22.75
C PRO A 42 29.55 2.38 21.64
N SER A 43 30.67 2.26 20.91
CA SER A 43 30.80 1.30 19.79
C SER A 43 30.33 -0.13 20.10
N PRO A 44 30.59 -0.73 21.29
CA PRO A 44 30.10 -2.06 21.61
C PRO A 44 28.56 -2.17 21.62
N THR A 45 27.84 -1.10 21.99
CA THR A 45 26.37 -1.10 21.95
C THR A 45 25.87 -1.11 20.51
N LEU A 46 26.50 -0.36 19.61
CA LEU A 46 26.20 -0.39 18.17
C LEU A 46 26.45 -1.76 17.55
N VAL A 47 27.57 -2.41 17.90
CA VAL A 47 27.89 -3.76 17.41
C VAL A 47 26.86 -4.78 17.88
N ARG A 48 26.48 -4.75 19.17
CA ARG A 48 25.40 -5.61 19.71
C ARG A 48 24.06 -5.36 19.02
N ALA A 49 23.72 -4.10 18.75
CA ALA A 49 22.51 -3.75 18.03
C ALA A 49 22.52 -4.34 16.61
N ALA A 50 23.63 -4.21 15.88
CA ALA A 50 23.78 -4.77 14.53
C ALA A 50 23.65 -6.30 14.54
N ARG A 51 24.27 -6.95 15.51
CA ARG A 51 24.16 -8.40 15.70
C ARG A 51 22.72 -8.81 15.97
N ARG A 52 22.02 -8.13 16.89
CA ARG A 52 20.63 -8.44 17.22
C ARG A 52 19.73 -8.28 16.00
N VAL A 53 19.89 -7.21 15.24
CA VAL A 53 19.15 -6.97 13.98
C VAL A 53 19.37 -8.11 12.99
N ARG A 54 20.62 -8.57 12.82
CA ARG A 54 20.95 -9.73 11.97
C ARG A 54 20.28 -11.01 12.48
N GLU A 55 20.34 -11.27 13.78
CA GLU A 55 19.72 -12.46 14.41
C GLU A 55 18.19 -12.48 14.24
N LEU A 56 17.56 -11.31 14.09
CA LEU A 56 16.13 -11.17 13.79
C LEU A 56 15.79 -11.37 12.31
N GLY A 57 16.78 -11.63 11.46
CA GLY A 57 16.60 -11.85 10.03
C GLY A 57 16.58 -10.56 9.19
N TYR A 58 16.96 -9.41 9.76
CA TYR A 58 17.04 -8.13 9.06
C TYR A 58 18.46 -7.83 8.54
N GLU A 59 18.57 -6.82 7.67
CA GLU A 59 19.85 -6.32 7.18
C GLU A 59 20.30 -5.10 8.03
N PRO A 60 21.30 -5.25 8.91
CA PRO A 60 21.79 -4.14 9.72
C PRO A 60 22.54 -3.11 8.90
N VAL A 61 22.15 -1.84 9.02
CA VAL A 61 22.82 -0.70 8.38
C VAL A 61 23.31 0.28 9.46
N PRO A 62 24.47 0.02 10.09
CA PRO A 62 25.00 0.89 11.13
C PRO A 62 25.45 2.25 10.57
N HIS A 63 25.17 3.30 11.32
CA HIS A 63 25.63 4.64 10.98
C HIS A 63 27.11 4.83 11.36
N PHE A 64 27.84 5.54 10.53
CA PHE A 64 29.19 6.05 10.80
C PHE A 64 29.17 7.57 10.68
N ALA A 65 29.01 8.24 11.82
CA ALA A 65 29.00 9.70 11.91
C ALA A 65 30.44 10.24 11.87
N SER A 66 30.90 10.68 10.71
CA SER A 66 32.29 11.01 10.41
C SER A 66 32.92 11.98 11.41
N ARG A 67 32.26 13.09 11.72
CA ARG A 67 32.79 14.10 12.67
C ARG A 67 32.82 13.63 14.11
N ARG A 68 32.22 12.48 14.43
CA ARG A 68 32.25 11.86 15.77
C ARG A 68 33.34 10.79 15.88
N LEU A 69 33.93 10.36 14.77
CA LEU A 69 35.01 9.38 14.76
C LEU A 69 36.32 10.04 15.23
N THR A 70 36.97 9.42 16.19
CA THR A 70 38.15 9.98 16.86
C THR A 70 39.44 9.73 16.09
N THR A 71 39.68 8.49 15.67
CA THR A 71 40.91 8.09 14.97
C THR A 71 40.62 7.06 13.87
N ARG A 72 41.56 6.93 12.92
CA ARG A 72 41.51 5.89 11.89
C ARG A 72 41.49 4.47 12.48
N THR A 73 42.24 4.24 13.57
CA THR A 73 42.24 2.97 14.29
C THR A 73 40.87 2.66 14.89
N ALA A 74 40.23 3.63 15.55
CA ALA A 74 38.91 3.45 16.14
C ALA A 74 37.82 3.16 15.08
N LEU A 75 37.96 3.76 13.89
CA LEU A 75 37.12 3.44 12.73
C LEU A 75 37.33 1.98 12.29
N ASP A 76 38.59 1.56 12.06
CA ASP A 76 38.91 0.19 11.63
C ASP A 76 38.43 -0.86 12.64
N GLU A 77 38.67 -0.64 13.93
CA GLU A 77 38.19 -1.52 15.00
C GLU A 77 36.67 -1.66 15.00
N ARG A 78 35.94 -0.53 14.87
CA ARG A 78 34.47 -0.55 14.84
C ARG A 78 33.94 -1.27 13.61
N VAL A 79 34.54 -1.05 12.43
CA VAL A 79 34.15 -1.74 11.19
C VAL A 79 34.39 -3.23 11.33
N ARG A 80 35.60 -3.65 11.73
CA ARG A 80 35.94 -5.06 11.94
C ARG A 80 35.00 -5.75 12.91
N ALA A 81 34.72 -5.13 14.07
CA ALA A 81 33.82 -5.69 15.06
C ALA A 81 32.40 -5.88 14.51
N THR A 82 31.89 -4.87 13.79
CA THR A 82 30.53 -4.91 13.22
C THR A 82 30.43 -5.99 12.13
N VAL A 83 31.44 -6.10 11.27
CA VAL A 83 31.51 -7.15 10.24
C VAL A 83 31.64 -8.54 10.86
N ALA A 84 32.54 -8.71 11.83
CA ALA A 84 32.79 -10.01 12.46
C ALA A 84 31.59 -10.53 13.26
N GLU A 85 30.89 -9.65 13.98
CA GLU A 85 29.79 -10.06 14.86
C GLU A 85 28.41 -10.10 14.19
N ALA A 86 28.19 -9.29 13.15
CA ALA A 86 26.87 -9.16 12.52
C ALA A 86 26.87 -9.41 11.00
N GLY A 87 28.05 -9.68 10.40
CA GLY A 87 28.16 -9.90 8.95
C GLY A 87 27.70 -8.70 8.13
N VAL A 88 27.96 -7.48 8.62
CA VAL A 88 27.50 -6.26 7.95
C VAL A 88 28.23 -6.08 6.62
N THR A 89 27.46 -5.83 5.56
CA THR A 89 27.99 -5.48 4.22
C THR A 89 27.46 -4.13 3.72
N ASP A 90 26.51 -3.54 4.46
CA ASP A 90 25.79 -2.31 4.13
C ASP A 90 25.88 -1.31 5.29
N ILE A 91 26.25 -0.05 5.02
CA ILE A 91 26.43 1.00 6.04
C ILE A 91 25.81 2.33 5.62
N LEU A 92 25.66 3.26 6.56
CA LEU A 92 25.33 4.65 6.28
C LEU A 92 26.44 5.59 6.81
N VAL A 93 27.07 6.37 5.94
CA VAL A 93 28.13 7.34 6.32
C VAL A 93 27.57 8.76 6.28
N ILE A 94 27.60 9.46 7.41
CA ILE A 94 26.99 10.80 7.59
C ILE A 94 27.94 11.75 8.30
N GLY A 95 27.68 13.06 8.20
CA GLY A 95 28.54 14.08 8.81
C GLY A 95 28.60 14.04 10.34
N GLY A 96 27.46 13.84 11.02
CA GLY A 96 27.41 13.70 12.49
C GLY A 96 27.16 14.99 13.29
N GLY A 97 26.89 16.12 12.64
CA GLY A 97 26.32 17.35 13.23
C GLY A 97 27.13 18.09 14.30
N LEU A 98 28.38 17.70 14.59
CA LEU A 98 29.22 18.39 15.58
C LEU A 98 29.87 19.64 14.97
N GLU A 99 29.72 20.82 15.59
CA GLU A 99 30.40 22.06 15.14
C GLU A 99 31.92 21.89 15.06
N ARG A 100 32.52 21.18 16.03
CA ARG A 100 33.93 20.79 16.02
C ARG A 100 34.04 19.27 15.93
N PRO A 101 34.78 18.73 14.95
CA PRO A 101 35.05 17.30 14.88
C PRO A 101 35.67 16.78 16.19
N ALA A 102 35.21 15.61 16.63
CA ALA A 102 35.73 14.94 17.83
C ALA A 102 37.13 14.35 17.62
N GLY A 103 37.59 14.25 16.38
CA GLY A 103 38.93 13.77 16.06
C GLY A 103 39.29 13.96 14.59
N ALA A 104 39.92 12.94 14.01
CA ALA A 104 40.68 13.05 12.77
C ALA A 104 39.87 13.32 11.50
N PHE A 105 38.54 13.17 11.55
CA PHE A 105 37.69 13.24 10.36
C PHE A 105 36.75 14.44 10.38
N THR A 106 36.83 15.29 9.37
CA THR A 106 36.02 16.50 9.22
C THR A 106 34.85 16.33 8.24
N SER A 107 34.95 15.32 7.36
CA SER A 107 33.99 15.06 6.29
C SER A 107 33.76 13.55 6.07
N THR A 108 32.64 13.22 5.42
CA THR A 108 32.35 11.83 5.02
C THR A 108 33.35 11.30 3.99
N MET A 109 33.90 12.16 3.14
CA MET A 109 34.86 11.74 2.12
C MET A 109 36.17 11.26 2.74
N GLU A 110 36.67 11.92 3.78
CA GLU A 110 37.89 11.47 4.48
C GLU A 110 37.73 10.08 5.09
N VAL A 111 36.50 9.75 5.54
CA VAL A 111 36.17 8.42 6.07
C VAL A 111 36.08 7.37 4.96
N LEU A 112 35.43 7.71 3.84
CA LEU A 112 35.32 6.82 2.67
C LEU A 112 36.69 6.53 2.02
N GLU A 113 37.53 7.55 1.85
CA GLU A 113 38.87 7.43 1.24
C GLU A 113 39.89 6.71 2.15
N THR A 114 39.49 6.29 3.35
CA THR A 114 40.41 5.50 4.20
C THR A 114 40.75 4.16 3.58
N GLY A 115 39.88 3.58 2.77
CA GLY A 115 40.02 2.20 2.29
C GLY A 115 39.76 1.15 3.38
N ILE A 116 39.09 1.53 4.48
CA ILE A 116 38.78 0.60 5.57
C ILE A 116 37.53 -0.21 5.24
N PHE A 117 36.51 0.40 4.65
CA PHE A 117 35.22 -0.26 4.40
C PHE A 117 35.34 -1.38 3.37
N ASP A 118 35.97 -1.11 2.23
CA ASP A 118 36.26 -2.06 1.16
C ASP A 118 37.18 -3.19 1.64
N ALA A 119 38.24 -2.86 2.41
CA ALA A 119 39.13 -3.86 3.00
C ALA A 119 38.42 -4.84 3.95
N ASN A 120 37.26 -4.46 4.49
CA ASN A 120 36.44 -5.27 5.39
C ASN A 120 35.16 -5.82 4.71
N GLY A 121 35.04 -5.75 3.38
CA GLY A 121 33.94 -6.37 2.65
C GLY A 121 32.62 -5.60 2.66
N ILE A 122 32.63 -4.32 3.02
CA ILE A 122 31.47 -3.43 2.83
C ILE A 122 31.32 -3.12 1.34
N THR A 123 30.13 -3.34 0.80
CA THR A 123 29.86 -3.16 -0.64
C THR A 123 28.72 -2.21 -0.93
N ASP A 124 27.82 -1.95 0.03
CA ASP A 124 26.74 -0.99 -0.07
C ASP A 124 26.95 0.18 0.89
N ILE A 125 26.81 1.41 0.40
CA ILE A 125 27.08 2.62 1.19
C ILE A 125 25.96 3.65 0.97
N GLY A 126 25.21 3.92 2.03
CA GLY A 126 24.35 5.08 2.15
C GLY A 126 25.13 6.36 2.46
N ILE A 127 24.69 7.49 1.92
CA ILE A 127 25.23 8.82 2.17
C ILE A 127 24.09 9.84 2.40
N ALA A 128 24.34 10.90 3.18
CA ALA A 128 23.28 11.86 3.49
C ALA A 128 22.83 12.71 2.28
N GLY A 129 21.51 12.84 2.11
CA GLY A 129 20.84 13.77 1.20
C GLY A 129 20.04 14.84 1.95
N HIS A 130 19.98 16.06 1.40
CA HIS A 130 19.40 17.23 2.07
C HIS A 130 18.33 17.88 1.17
N PRO A 131 17.15 17.25 1.02
CA PRO A 131 16.08 17.76 0.16
C PRO A 131 15.60 19.16 0.53
N GLU A 132 15.77 19.52 1.80
CA GLU A 132 15.37 20.81 2.33
C GLU A 132 16.52 21.81 2.47
N GLY A 133 17.72 21.45 2.01
CA GLY A 133 18.96 22.19 2.25
C GLY A 133 19.48 22.06 3.68
N SER A 134 20.64 22.64 3.95
CA SER A 134 21.26 22.70 5.28
C SER A 134 21.56 24.15 5.65
N PRO A 135 21.50 24.53 6.95
CA PRO A 135 22.03 25.83 7.38
C PRO A 135 23.55 25.94 7.20
N ASP A 136 24.26 24.81 7.15
CA ASP A 136 25.73 24.76 7.15
C ASP A 136 26.36 24.96 5.77
N PHE A 137 25.59 24.76 4.69
CA PHE A 137 26.07 24.83 3.32
C PHE A 137 24.95 25.09 2.32
N ASN A 138 25.30 25.71 1.20
CA ASN A 138 24.36 25.97 0.11
C ASN A 138 24.14 24.73 -0.79
N GLU A 139 23.16 24.83 -1.69
CA GLU A 139 22.79 23.75 -2.62
C GLU A 139 23.92 23.33 -3.55
N GLN A 140 24.73 24.28 -4.04
CA GLN A 140 25.84 23.99 -4.94
C GLN A 140 26.89 23.09 -4.26
N VAL A 141 27.22 23.41 -2.99
CA VAL A 141 28.12 22.59 -2.17
C VAL A 141 27.52 21.20 -1.92
N ALA A 142 26.21 21.11 -1.67
CA ALA A 142 25.53 19.84 -1.49
C ALA A 142 25.61 18.94 -2.74
N LEU A 143 25.37 19.52 -3.93
CA LEU A 143 25.46 18.81 -5.21
C LEU A 143 26.88 18.37 -5.53
N GLU A 144 27.88 19.24 -5.30
CA GLU A 144 29.29 18.88 -5.47
C GLU A 144 29.70 17.73 -4.53
N ALA A 145 29.24 17.78 -3.28
CA ALA A 145 29.49 16.73 -2.31
C ALA A 145 28.83 15.39 -2.69
N LEU A 146 27.68 15.40 -3.39
CA LEU A 146 27.06 14.19 -3.94
C LEU A 146 27.83 13.67 -5.17
N ARG A 147 28.31 14.56 -6.05
CA ARG A 147 29.16 14.16 -7.20
C ARG A 147 30.45 13.50 -6.77
N LEU A 148 31.12 14.03 -5.74
CA LEU A 148 32.32 13.41 -5.18
C LEU A 148 32.07 11.97 -4.71
N LYS A 149 30.92 11.74 -4.05
CA LYS A 149 30.54 10.42 -3.54
C LYS A 149 30.11 9.46 -4.66
N LYS A 150 29.46 9.96 -5.71
CA LYS A 150 29.19 9.20 -6.93
C LYS A 150 30.49 8.72 -7.58
N ASN A 151 31.42 9.65 -7.82
CA ASN A 151 32.73 9.33 -8.42
C ASN A 151 33.54 8.34 -7.57
N PHE A 152 33.42 8.43 -6.24
CA PHE A 152 33.98 7.43 -5.34
C PHE A 152 33.39 6.04 -5.59
N GLY A 153 32.06 5.92 -5.67
CA GLY A 153 31.39 4.66 -6.02
C GLY A 153 31.84 4.09 -7.36
N GLU A 154 31.93 4.92 -8.39
CA GLU A 154 32.40 4.52 -9.73
C GLU A 154 33.85 4.01 -9.71
N ARG A 155 34.73 4.68 -8.96
CA ARG A 155 36.16 4.31 -8.87
C ARG A 155 36.40 3.08 -8.02
N THR A 156 35.57 2.83 -7.01
CA THR A 156 35.78 1.74 -6.04
C THR A 156 34.89 0.52 -6.27
N GLY A 157 33.84 0.65 -7.07
CA GLY A 157 32.80 -0.37 -7.24
C GLY A 157 31.78 -0.42 -6.10
N ALA A 158 31.86 0.49 -5.12
CA ALA A 158 30.88 0.58 -4.04
C ALA A 158 29.50 0.99 -4.58
N ARG A 159 28.46 0.27 -4.15
CA ARG A 159 27.06 0.59 -4.50
C ARG A 159 26.57 1.74 -3.62
N MET A 160 26.60 2.94 -4.19
CA MET A 160 26.23 4.16 -3.47
C MET A 160 24.72 4.41 -3.53
N ARG A 161 24.14 4.87 -2.43
CA ARG A 161 22.77 5.40 -2.38
C ARG A 161 22.69 6.64 -1.50
N ILE A 162 21.75 7.51 -1.79
CA ILE A 162 21.45 8.69 -0.99
C ILE A 162 20.34 8.34 0.00
N VAL A 163 20.50 8.71 1.26
CA VAL A 163 19.53 8.54 2.33
C VAL A 163 19.25 9.91 2.91
N THR A 164 17.99 10.34 2.91
CA THR A 164 17.62 11.63 3.50
C THR A 164 17.16 11.43 4.94
N GLN A 165 17.28 12.50 5.74
CA GLN A 165 16.52 12.58 7.00
C GLN A 165 15.03 12.71 6.70
N PHE A 166 14.20 12.52 7.73
CA PHE A 166 12.77 12.81 7.60
C PHE A 166 12.52 14.31 7.45
N GLY A 167 11.45 14.67 6.76
CA GLY A 167 10.95 16.03 6.66
C GLY A 167 9.44 16.05 6.55
N PHE A 168 8.89 17.22 6.25
CA PHE A 168 7.45 17.48 6.31
C PHE A 168 6.85 17.96 4.97
N ASP A 169 7.70 18.22 3.97
CA ASP A 169 7.30 18.65 2.63
C ASP A 169 7.62 17.55 1.60
N GLY A 170 6.70 16.59 1.47
CA GLY A 170 6.86 15.44 0.57
C GLY A 170 7.06 15.84 -0.90
N GLU A 171 6.40 16.91 -1.35
CA GLU A 171 6.59 17.42 -2.71
C GLU A 171 8.00 17.97 -2.94
N ARG A 172 8.54 18.71 -1.97
CA ARG A 172 9.90 19.22 -2.05
C ARG A 172 10.92 18.08 -2.07
N PHE A 173 10.70 17.04 -1.28
CA PHE A 173 11.52 15.83 -1.29
C PHE A 173 11.51 15.15 -2.66
N ALA A 174 10.32 14.96 -3.24
CA ALA A 174 10.14 14.39 -4.57
C ALA A 174 10.80 15.23 -5.67
N ARG A 175 10.56 16.56 -5.69
CA ARG A 175 11.17 17.49 -6.65
C ARG A 175 12.70 17.46 -6.56
N TRP A 176 13.23 17.48 -5.34
CA TRP A 176 14.67 17.40 -5.12
C TRP A 176 15.25 16.09 -5.64
N ALA A 177 14.66 14.94 -5.28
CA ALA A 177 15.14 13.63 -5.71
C ALA A 177 15.14 13.49 -7.24
N ASN A 178 14.10 13.99 -7.91
CA ASN A 178 14.01 13.99 -9.36
C ASN A 178 15.03 14.93 -10.02
N GLY A 179 15.30 16.11 -9.43
CA GLY A 179 16.27 17.09 -9.94
C GLY A 179 17.74 16.69 -9.79
N LEU A 180 18.05 15.63 -9.04
CA LEU A 180 19.43 15.13 -8.92
C LEU A 180 19.98 14.62 -10.25
N ARG A 181 19.14 13.99 -11.08
CA ARG A 181 19.56 13.48 -12.40
C ARG A 181 19.97 14.61 -13.34
N ASP A 182 19.27 15.73 -13.31
CA ASP A 182 19.59 16.93 -14.09
C ASP A 182 20.98 17.50 -13.73
N ASN A 183 21.48 17.13 -12.54
CA ASN A 183 22.79 17.50 -12.04
C ASN A 183 23.86 16.41 -12.21
N GLY A 184 23.56 15.35 -12.97
CA GLY A 184 24.48 14.23 -13.23
C GLY A 184 24.62 13.26 -12.06
N ILE A 185 23.66 13.25 -11.13
CA ILE A 185 23.63 12.36 -9.97
C ILE A 185 22.53 11.32 -10.19
N ASP A 186 22.93 10.08 -10.44
CA ASP A 186 22.05 8.94 -10.77
C ASP A 186 21.96 7.89 -9.64
N MET A 187 22.56 8.19 -8.48
CA MET A 187 22.48 7.34 -7.30
C MET A 187 21.02 7.15 -6.85
N PRO A 188 20.61 5.94 -6.42
CA PRO A 188 19.30 5.70 -5.81
C PRO A 188 19.09 6.59 -4.57
N VAL A 189 17.84 6.97 -4.31
CA VAL A 189 17.44 7.83 -3.18
C VAL A 189 16.43 7.09 -2.29
N HIS A 190 16.76 7.01 -1.01
CA HIS A 190 15.92 6.54 0.07
C HIS A 190 15.45 7.78 0.84
N LEU A 191 14.16 8.10 0.73
CA LEU A 191 13.59 9.26 1.40
C LEU A 191 13.18 8.89 2.82
N GLY A 192 13.69 9.63 3.79
CA GLY A 192 13.28 9.51 5.19
C GLY A 192 11.90 10.11 5.39
N VAL A 193 11.07 9.45 6.19
CA VAL A 193 9.75 9.93 6.63
C VAL A 193 9.64 9.72 8.14
N ALA A 194 8.98 10.65 8.83
CA ALA A 194 8.76 10.53 10.25
C ALA A 194 7.66 9.50 10.53
N GLY A 195 7.89 8.57 11.45
CA GLY A 195 6.82 7.69 11.92
C GLY A 195 5.72 8.45 12.68
N PRO A 196 4.56 7.80 12.93
CA PRO A 196 3.47 8.42 13.67
C PRO A 196 3.91 8.85 15.08
N ALA A 197 3.89 10.15 15.34
CA ALA A 197 4.23 10.70 16.65
C ALA A 197 3.53 12.04 16.91
N LYS A 198 3.50 12.45 18.18
CA LYS A 198 3.03 13.79 18.55
C LYS A 198 3.92 14.84 17.89
N VAL A 199 3.35 15.94 17.41
CA VAL A 199 4.10 17.05 16.79
C VAL A 199 5.22 17.56 17.71
N THR A 200 4.99 17.59 19.02
CA THR A 200 6.02 17.96 20.02
C THR A 200 7.20 16.98 20.06
N THR A 201 6.94 15.68 19.92
CA THR A 201 7.96 14.65 19.81
C THR A 201 8.75 14.81 18.51
N LEU A 202 8.07 15.04 17.38
CA LEU A 202 8.69 15.26 16.08
C LEU A 202 9.56 16.52 16.05
N ILE A 203 9.13 17.61 16.67
CA ILE A 203 9.92 18.85 16.82
C ILE A 203 11.19 18.58 17.65
N LYS A 204 11.08 17.81 18.74
CA LYS A 204 12.23 17.45 19.57
C LYS A 204 13.24 16.59 18.81
N PHE A 205 12.77 15.57 18.09
CA PHE A 205 13.63 14.75 17.24
C PHE A 205 14.24 15.55 16.08
N ALA A 206 13.46 16.44 15.47
CA ALA A 206 13.95 17.31 14.40
C ALA A 206 15.12 18.19 14.86
N ALA A 207 15.04 18.73 16.09
CA ALA A 207 16.13 19.48 16.68
C ALA A 207 17.37 18.60 16.98
N MET A 208 17.17 17.36 17.45
CA MET A 208 18.26 16.41 17.72
C MET A 208 18.97 15.92 16.44
N CYS A 209 18.23 15.77 15.35
CA CYS A 209 18.75 15.30 14.07
C CYS A 209 19.33 16.42 13.19
N GLY A 210 19.22 17.69 13.60
CA GLY A 210 19.76 18.82 12.84
C GLY A 210 18.94 19.25 11.62
N VAL A 211 17.66 18.84 11.52
CA VAL A 211 16.75 19.24 10.44
C VAL A 211 16.13 20.63 10.69
N GLY A 212 16.99 21.65 10.82
CA GLY A 212 16.59 23.03 11.13
C GLY A 212 15.63 23.66 10.11
N ASN A 213 15.77 23.30 8.83
CA ASN A 213 14.89 23.78 7.77
C ASN A 213 13.50 23.12 7.84
N SER A 214 13.40 21.87 8.26
CA SER A 214 12.12 21.15 8.45
C SER A 214 11.31 21.73 9.62
N LEU A 215 11.97 22.26 10.66
CA LEU A 215 11.32 22.96 11.78
C LEU A 215 10.65 24.28 11.36
N SER A 216 11.15 24.92 10.30
CA SER A 216 10.60 26.18 9.79
C SER A 216 9.24 26.00 9.08
N PHE A 217 8.96 24.79 8.57
CA PHE A 217 7.65 24.39 8.05
C PHE A 217 6.56 24.50 9.12
N PHE A 218 6.82 23.99 10.33
CA PHE A 218 5.89 24.12 11.45
C PHE A 218 5.63 25.57 11.84
N LYS A 219 6.66 26.43 11.85
CA LYS A 219 6.49 27.87 12.16
C LYS A 219 5.60 28.61 11.15
N ARG A 220 5.50 28.12 9.92
CA ARG A 220 4.62 28.70 8.88
C ARG A 220 3.17 28.18 9.00
N ASN A 221 2.98 26.95 9.49
CA ASN A 221 1.67 26.31 9.67
C ASN A 221 1.07 26.45 11.09
N THR A 222 1.76 27.08 12.05
CA THR A 222 1.31 27.28 13.45
C THR A 222 0.21 28.33 13.67
N ARG A 223 -0.73 28.53 12.73
CA ARG A 223 -1.89 29.41 12.98
C ARG A 223 -2.97 28.79 13.88
N SER A 224 -2.84 27.52 14.25
CA SER A 224 -3.73 26.88 15.22
C SER A 224 -2.91 26.20 16.32
N ILE A 225 -3.15 26.55 17.58
CA ILE A 225 -2.54 25.88 18.75
C ILE A 225 -3.07 24.43 18.87
N ALA A 226 -4.21 24.11 18.25
CA ALA A 226 -4.85 22.79 18.32
C ALA A 226 -4.04 21.68 17.61
N THR A 227 -3.26 22.00 16.56
CA THR A 227 -2.44 21.01 15.84
C THR A 227 -1.25 20.48 16.65
N LEU A 228 -0.91 21.11 17.78
CA LEU A 228 0.11 20.61 18.70
C LEU A 228 -0.39 19.45 19.58
N ALA A 229 -1.71 19.25 19.67
CA ALA A 229 -2.34 18.21 20.49
C ALA A 229 -2.70 16.93 19.70
N THR A 230 -2.64 16.97 18.36
CA THR A 230 -3.00 15.85 17.47
C THR A 230 -1.78 15.02 17.07
N SER A 231 -1.96 13.71 16.89
CA SER A 231 -0.95 12.83 16.25
C SER A 231 -0.76 13.25 14.79
N HIS A 232 0.48 13.47 14.36
CA HIS A 232 0.75 13.77 12.95
C HIS A 232 0.79 12.46 12.17
N SER A 233 -0.09 12.32 11.17
CA SER A 233 -0.02 11.22 10.20
C SER A 233 1.09 11.52 9.18
N PRO A 234 1.95 10.54 8.87
CA PRO A 234 2.98 10.70 7.84
C PRO A 234 2.40 10.89 6.43
N GLU A 235 1.10 10.66 6.21
CA GLU A 235 0.48 10.65 4.89
C GLU A 235 0.70 11.93 4.08
N SER A 236 0.70 13.08 4.76
CA SER A 236 1.00 14.38 4.12
C SER A 236 2.40 14.48 3.50
N VAL A 237 3.31 13.58 3.88
CA VAL A 237 4.68 13.46 3.34
C VAL A 237 4.79 12.24 2.43
N VAL A 238 4.17 11.11 2.81
CA VAL A 238 4.20 9.83 2.07
C VAL A 238 3.47 9.94 0.73
N GLY A 239 2.25 10.48 0.72
CA GLY A 239 1.42 10.56 -0.48
C GLY A 239 2.11 11.25 -1.66
N PRO A 240 2.68 12.46 -1.49
CA PRO A 240 3.44 13.12 -2.55
C PRO A 240 4.68 12.35 -3.04
N ILE A 241 5.37 11.65 -2.14
CA ILE A 241 6.55 10.83 -2.46
C ILE A 241 6.14 9.61 -3.29
N GLU A 242 5.09 8.91 -2.87
CA GLU A 242 4.54 7.75 -3.57
C GLU A 242 4.02 8.14 -4.94
N GLN A 243 3.31 9.27 -5.04
CA GLN A 243 2.82 9.80 -6.31
C GLN A 243 3.98 10.14 -7.26
N ALA A 244 5.01 10.83 -6.79
CA ALA A 244 6.17 11.16 -7.60
C ALA A 244 6.97 9.93 -8.06
N TRP A 245 7.01 8.88 -7.22
CA TRP A 245 7.61 7.62 -7.60
C TRP A 245 6.75 6.85 -8.62
N ARG A 246 5.42 6.84 -8.47
CA ARG A 246 4.50 6.24 -9.46
C ARG A 246 4.59 6.92 -10.81
N ASP A 247 4.75 8.25 -10.82
CA ASP A 247 4.91 9.04 -12.04
C ASP A 247 6.28 8.80 -12.72
N ASN A 248 7.28 8.30 -11.98
CA ASN A 248 8.59 7.94 -12.50
C ASN A 248 9.22 6.73 -11.77
N PRO A 249 8.78 5.49 -12.05
CA PRO A 249 9.21 4.30 -11.29
C PRO A 249 10.70 3.94 -11.49
N THR A 250 11.31 4.39 -12.59
CA THR A 250 12.75 4.28 -12.87
C THR A 250 13.56 5.47 -12.34
N GLY A 251 12.86 6.43 -11.71
CA GLY A 251 13.40 7.59 -11.02
C GLY A 251 14.25 7.22 -9.81
N ALA A 252 14.66 8.24 -9.06
CA ALA A 252 15.61 8.07 -7.96
C ALA A 252 14.98 7.42 -6.72
N ILE A 253 13.66 7.60 -6.48
CA ILE A 253 12.97 7.15 -5.25
C ILE A 253 12.78 5.62 -5.25
N ARG A 254 13.01 4.92 -4.14
CA ARG A 254 12.97 3.44 -4.06
C ARG A 254 12.28 2.79 -2.84
N GLN A 255 11.60 3.49 -1.89
CA GLN A 255 10.96 2.82 -0.71
C GLN A 255 9.67 3.53 0.00
N ILE A 256 8.42 2.92 0.31
CA ILE A 256 7.24 2.97 1.38
C ILE A 256 5.79 2.31 1.02
N HIS A 257 4.92 1.66 1.89
CA HIS A 257 3.37 1.76 1.97
C HIS A 257 2.57 0.90 3.05
N GLU A 258 1.42 1.39 3.60
CA GLU A 258 0.39 0.75 4.52
C GLU A 258 -1.08 0.87 4.01
N THR A 259 -2.02 -0.01 4.39
CA THR A 259 -3.48 0.10 4.06
C THR A 259 -4.35 0.12 5.32
N ILE A 260 -5.29 1.06 5.41
CA ILE A 260 -6.10 1.32 6.61
C ILE A 260 -7.60 1.19 6.29
N ILE A 261 -8.34 0.45 7.12
CA ILE A 261 -9.80 0.44 7.14
C ILE A 261 -10.24 1.23 8.37
N GLY A 262 -11.06 2.27 8.19
CA GLY A 262 -11.50 3.12 9.30
C GLY A 262 -12.56 4.14 8.91
N PHE A 263 -13.22 4.72 9.91
CA PHE A 263 -14.33 5.67 9.71
C PHE A 263 -13.92 6.99 9.05
N ASP A 264 -12.67 7.41 9.23
CA ASP A 264 -12.13 8.66 8.68
C ASP A 264 -11.28 8.42 7.42
N GLN A 265 -11.33 7.20 6.86
CA GLN A 265 -10.56 6.79 5.69
C GLN A 265 -11.45 6.70 4.44
N PRO A 266 -10.85 6.74 3.23
CA PRO A 266 -11.57 6.38 2.01
C PRO A 266 -12.21 5.00 2.13
N PHE A 267 -13.37 4.83 1.49
CA PHE A 267 -14.09 3.56 1.50
C PHE A 267 -13.23 2.42 0.95
N CYS A 268 -13.02 1.38 1.75
CA CYS A 268 -12.16 0.26 1.38
C CYS A 268 -12.92 -0.71 0.46
N VAL A 269 -12.39 -0.89 -0.76
CA VAL A 269 -12.94 -1.83 -1.75
C VAL A 269 -12.18 -3.14 -1.69
N ILE A 270 -12.86 -4.19 -1.26
CA ILE A 270 -12.35 -5.56 -1.21
C ILE A 270 -12.77 -6.26 -2.50
N GLY A 271 -11.81 -6.52 -3.40
CA GLY A 271 -12.08 -7.12 -4.71
C GLY A 271 -12.42 -8.61 -4.64
N GLU A 272 -13.63 -8.99 -5.05
CA GLU A 272 -14.20 -10.34 -4.87
C GLU A 272 -13.85 -11.37 -5.94
N ARG A 273 -13.14 -10.99 -7.01
CA ARG A 273 -13.12 -11.83 -8.23
C ARG A 273 -12.29 -13.09 -8.07
N ILE A 274 -11.32 -13.18 -7.17
CA ILE A 274 -10.47 -14.37 -7.02
C ILE A 274 -11.26 -15.38 -6.18
N ASN A 275 -12.27 -15.97 -6.82
CA ASN A 275 -13.22 -16.89 -6.23
C ASN A 275 -13.71 -17.88 -7.30
N PRO A 276 -13.33 -19.18 -7.24
CA PRO A 276 -13.75 -20.18 -8.22
C PRO A 276 -15.22 -20.59 -8.09
N THR A 277 -15.89 -20.26 -6.98
CA THR A 277 -17.30 -20.59 -6.75
C THR A 277 -18.19 -20.05 -7.87
N GLY A 278 -18.86 -20.94 -8.59
CA GLY A 278 -19.71 -20.57 -9.73
C GLY A 278 -18.96 -20.13 -11.00
N ARG A 279 -17.62 -20.03 -10.97
CA ARG A 279 -16.77 -19.68 -12.12
C ARG A 279 -16.15 -20.93 -12.75
N LYS A 280 -16.94 -21.70 -13.50
CA LYS A 280 -16.55 -22.99 -14.11
C LYS A 280 -15.17 -22.96 -14.78
N VAL A 281 -14.90 -21.97 -15.63
CA VAL A 281 -13.62 -21.84 -16.34
C VAL A 281 -12.45 -21.64 -15.40
N LEU A 282 -12.59 -20.77 -14.38
CA LEU A 282 -11.54 -20.56 -13.38
C LEU A 282 -11.28 -21.84 -12.59
N ASN A 283 -12.34 -22.54 -12.19
CA ASN A 283 -12.22 -23.79 -11.44
C ASN A 283 -11.47 -24.88 -12.24
N GLU A 284 -11.76 -25.03 -13.54
CA GLU A 284 -11.06 -25.95 -14.43
C GLU A 284 -9.59 -25.57 -14.69
N GLU A 285 -9.27 -24.28 -14.72
CA GLU A 285 -7.88 -23.80 -14.85
C GLU A 285 -7.08 -24.13 -13.58
N LEU A 286 -7.64 -23.85 -12.40
CA LEU A 286 -7.02 -24.17 -11.10
C LEU A 286 -6.81 -25.68 -10.91
N GLU A 287 -7.75 -26.50 -11.40
CA GLU A 287 -7.60 -27.96 -11.41
C GLU A 287 -6.38 -28.42 -12.21
N ARG A 288 -5.99 -27.67 -13.26
CA ARG A 288 -4.83 -27.93 -14.11
C ARG A 288 -3.56 -27.19 -13.66
N ASP A 289 -3.57 -26.59 -12.46
CA ASP A 289 -2.51 -25.71 -11.93
C ASP A 289 -2.23 -24.50 -12.86
N ASP A 290 -3.23 -24.03 -13.61
CA ASP A 290 -3.16 -22.80 -14.39
C ASP A 290 -3.73 -21.63 -13.57
N PHE A 291 -2.85 -20.72 -13.17
CA PHE A 291 -3.19 -19.55 -12.36
C PHE A 291 -3.22 -18.23 -13.16
N SER A 292 -3.07 -18.30 -14.49
CA SER A 292 -2.97 -17.11 -15.35
C SER A 292 -4.18 -16.17 -15.20
N ARG A 293 -5.38 -16.73 -15.03
CA ARG A 293 -6.61 -15.96 -14.79
C ARG A 293 -6.62 -15.29 -13.41
N VAL A 294 -6.09 -15.96 -12.38
CA VAL A 294 -5.95 -15.39 -11.03
C VAL A 294 -5.04 -14.16 -11.08
N GLU A 295 -3.90 -14.26 -11.76
CA GLU A 295 -2.99 -13.13 -11.95
C GLU A 295 -3.66 -11.97 -12.67
N ALA A 296 -4.35 -12.27 -13.78
CA ALA A 296 -5.08 -11.27 -14.57
C ALA A 296 -6.19 -10.59 -13.76
N ASP A 297 -6.97 -11.35 -12.98
CA ASP A 297 -8.02 -10.83 -12.12
C ASP A 297 -7.43 -9.97 -10.98
N ALA A 298 -6.34 -10.37 -10.34
CA ALA A 298 -5.65 -9.56 -9.32
C ALA A 298 -5.20 -8.20 -9.89
N ILE A 299 -4.48 -8.24 -11.02
CA ILE A 299 -4.01 -7.08 -11.77
C ILE A 299 -5.17 -6.15 -12.16
N ALA A 300 -6.28 -6.70 -12.63
CA ALA A 300 -7.43 -5.92 -13.09
C ALA A 300 -8.18 -5.26 -11.94
N GLN A 301 -8.36 -5.97 -10.82
CA GLN A 301 -9.05 -5.44 -9.64
C GLN A 301 -8.28 -4.28 -9.00
N VAL A 302 -6.97 -4.42 -8.82
CA VAL A 302 -6.12 -3.34 -8.30
C VAL A 302 -6.12 -2.14 -9.24
N ALA A 303 -6.03 -2.37 -10.56
CA ALA A 303 -6.12 -1.28 -11.54
C ALA A 303 -7.50 -0.59 -11.54
N ALA A 304 -8.55 -1.31 -11.14
CA ALA A 304 -9.90 -0.77 -11.03
C ALA A 304 -10.13 0.02 -9.72
N GLY A 305 -9.22 -0.09 -8.75
CA GLY A 305 -9.26 0.62 -7.47
C GLY A 305 -9.60 -0.23 -6.26
N ALA A 306 -9.50 -1.57 -6.34
CA ALA A 306 -9.50 -2.40 -5.13
C ALA A 306 -8.29 -2.06 -4.25
N THR A 307 -8.55 -1.89 -2.96
CA THR A 307 -7.54 -1.61 -1.93
C THR A 307 -7.20 -2.84 -1.08
N VAL A 308 -8.03 -3.90 -1.17
CA VAL A 308 -7.79 -5.24 -0.63
C VAL A 308 -8.28 -6.26 -1.67
N LEU A 309 -7.67 -7.45 -1.76
CA LEU A 309 -8.14 -8.53 -2.62
C LEU A 309 -8.64 -9.72 -1.79
N ASP A 310 -9.89 -10.10 -2.01
CA ASP A 310 -10.46 -11.31 -1.45
C ASP A 310 -9.95 -12.54 -2.22
N ILE A 311 -9.40 -13.50 -1.48
CA ILE A 311 -8.81 -14.74 -1.98
C ILE A 311 -9.65 -15.89 -1.43
N ASN A 312 -10.64 -16.29 -2.22
CA ASN A 312 -11.51 -17.40 -1.91
C ASN A 312 -11.05 -18.67 -2.64
N SER A 313 -10.80 -19.76 -1.90
CA SER A 313 -10.34 -21.03 -2.46
C SER A 313 -11.46 -22.03 -2.78
N GLY A 314 -12.73 -21.64 -2.64
CA GLY A 314 -13.94 -22.47 -2.72
C GLY A 314 -14.09 -23.28 -4.00
N ALA A 315 -13.35 -24.37 -4.10
CA ALA A 315 -13.18 -25.19 -5.28
C ALA A 315 -13.35 -26.67 -4.97
N VAL A 316 -13.86 -27.39 -5.96
CA VAL A 316 -13.81 -28.85 -6.06
C VAL A 316 -13.23 -29.20 -7.42
N PHE A 317 -12.43 -30.26 -7.50
CA PHE A 317 -11.75 -30.67 -8.73
C PHE A 317 -12.43 -31.91 -9.30
N SER A 318 -13.55 -31.66 -9.99
CA SER A 318 -14.43 -32.72 -10.51
C SER A 318 -13.74 -33.63 -11.53
N GLY A 319 -12.79 -33.13 -12.32
CA GLY A 319 -12.01 -33.92 -13.28
C GLY A 319 -11.05 -34.91 -12.61
N LYS A 320 -10.58 -34.60 -11.40
CA LYS A 320 -9.68 -35.46 -10.60
C LYS A 320 -10.42 -36.44 -9.68
N MET A 321 -11.76 -36.42 -9.64
CA MET A 321 -12.53 -37.35 -8.80
C MET A 321 -12.33 -38.83 -9.14
N ALA A 322 -12.02 -39.14 -10.40
CA ALA A 322 -11.71 -40.51 -10.82
C ALA A 322 -10.35 -41.00 -10.29
N GLU A 323 -9.43 -40.07 -10.00
CA GLU A 323 -8.13 -40.35 -9.40
C GLU A 323 -8.22 -40.47 -7.89
N ASP A 324 -8.95 -39.54 -7.25
CA ASP A 324 -9.23 -39.54 -5.82
C ASP A 324 -10.61 -38.91 -5.54
N PRO A 325 -11.57 -39.65 -4.96
CA PRO A 325 -12.91 -39.13 -4.70
C PRO A 325 -12.93 -37.93 -3.73
N ARG A 326 -11.86 -37.72 -2.94
CA ARG A 326 -11.75 -36.57 -2.03
C ARG A 326 -11.70 -35.22 -2.74
N TYR A 327 -11.37 -35.18 -4.03
CA TYR A 327 -11.43 -33.93 -4.81
C TYR A 327 -12.84 -33.35 -4.97
N ALA A 328 -13.88 -34.08 -4.56
CA ALA A 328 -15.25 -33.56 -4.45
C ALA A 328 -15.51 -32.78 -3.14
N ASP A 329 -14.57 -32.77 -2.20
CA ASP A 329 -14.71 -32.14 -0.89
C ASP A 329 -13.79 -30.91 -0.78
N ASN A 330 -14.39 -29.74 -0.54
CA ASN A 330 -13.69 -28.49 -0.27
C ASN A 330 -12.68 -28.63 0.89
N ASN A 331 -12.98 -29.41 1.93
CA ASN A 331 -12.07 -29.59 3.06
C ASN A 331 -10.77 -30.29 2.67
N PHE A 332 -10.78 -31.02 1.55
CA PHE A 332 -9.59 -31.61 0.96
C PHE A 332 -8.89 -30.64 0.00
N VAL A 333 -9.63 -29.97 -0.89
CA VAL A 333 -9.06 -29.15 -1.96
C VAL A 333 -8.55 -27.79 -1.46
N GLU A 334 -9.35 -27.07 -0.68
CA GLU A 334 -9.08 -25.70 -0.28
C GLU A 334 -7.76 -25.52 0.49
N PRO A 335 -7.41 -26.37 1.49
CA PRO A 335 -6.16 -26.22 2.23
C PRO A 335 -4.90 -26.36 1.37
N MET A 336 -4.98 -27.09 0.25
CA MET A 336 -3.87 -27.22 -0.70
C MET A 336 -3.82 -26.07 -1.70
N LEU A 337 -4.99 -25.53 -2.07
CA LEU A 337 -5.13 -24.50 -3.08
C LEU A 337 -4.84 -23.09 -2.52
N MET A 338 -5.27 -22.80 -1.29
CA MET A 338 -5.18 -21.46 -0.69
C MET A 338 -3.74 -20.89 -0.68
N PRO A 339 -2.69 -21.64 -0.24
CA PRO A 339 -1.31 -21.14 -0.29
C PRO A 339 -0.84 -20.78 -1.70
N LYS A 340 -1.23 -21.58 -2.71
CA LYS A 340 -0.85 -21.35 -4.11
C LYS A 340 -1.50 -20.07 -4.64
N LEU A 341 -2.79 -19.87 -4.35
CA LEU A 341 -3.50 -18.64 -4.73
C LEU A 341 -2.84 -17.40 -4.10
N ILE A 342 -2.52 -17.46 -2.82
CA ILE A 342 -1.84 -16.38 -2.10
C ILE A 342 -0.47 -16.07 -2.74
N GLU A 343 0.35 -17.08 -2.98
CA GLU A 343 1.68 -16.90 -3.58
C GLU A 343 1.59 -16.26 -4.97
N VAL A 344 0.71 -16.78 -5.83
CA VAL A 344 0.48 -16.24 -7.18
C VAL A 344 0.06 -14.78 -7.10
N VAL A 345 -0.92 -14.46 -6.25
CA VAL A 345 -1.43 -13.09 -6.14
C VAL A 345 -0.35 -12.15 -5.61
N GLN A 346 0.39 -12.54 -4.57
CA GLN A 346 1.46 -11.70 -4.00
C GLN A 346 2.66 -11.51 -4.95
N ASN A 347 2.85 -12.39 -5.94
CA ASN A 347 3.88 -12.21 -6.97
C ASN A 347 3.49 -11.13 -8.00
N VAL A 348 2.19 -10.88 -8.22
CA VAL A 348 1.69 -9.94 -9.23
C VAL A 348 0.97 -8.74 -8.66
N THR A 349 0.73 -8.72 -7.35
CA THR A 349 0.32 -7.53 -6.64
C THR A 349 0.75 -7.54 -5.20
N ASP A 350 1.18 -6.39 -4.73
CA ASP A 350 1.42 -6.24 -3.31
C ASP A 350 0.12 -6.01 -2.51
N CYS A 351 -1.04 -5.75 -3.16
CA CYS A 351 -2.35 -5.43 -2.53
C CYS A 351 -2.63 -6.32 -1.30
N PRO A 352 -3.01 -5.77 -0.12
CA PRO A 352 -3.35 -6.59 1.04
C PRO A 352 -4.41 -7.63 0.70
N LEU A 353 -4.33 -8.78 1.34
CA LEU A 353 -5.21 -9.91 1.07
C LEU A 353 -6.29 -10.03 2.14
N CYS A 354 -7.45 -10.51 1.71
CA CYS A 354 -8.51 -11.02 2.56
C CYS A 354 -8.60 -12.54 2.29
N ILE A 355 -8.20 -13.37 3.25
CA ILE A 355 -8.21 -14.83 3.12
C ILE A 355 -9.63 -15.31 3.41
N ASP A 356 -10.32 -15.80 2.39
CA ASP A 356 -11.73 -16.20 2.48
C ASP A 356 -11.90 -17.72 2.35
N SER A 357 -12.35 -18.35 3.44
CA SER A 357 -12.77 -19.75 3.40
C SER A 357 -13.65 -20.12 4.60
N SER A 358 -14.57 -21.07 4.39
CA SER A 358 -15.29 -21.74 5.48
C SER A 358 -14.52 -22.93 6.07
N VAL A 359 -13.42 -23.34 5.44
CA VAL A 359 -12.59 -24.50 5.81
C VAL A 359 -11.46 -24.06 6.75
N PRO A 360 -11.44 -24.52 8.01
CA PRO A 360 -10.38 -24.20 8.98
C PRO A 360 -8.95 -24.41 8.47
N GLY A 361 -8.72 -25.53 7.77
CA GLY A 361 -7.41 -25.86 7.22
C GLY A 361 -6.95 -24.88 6.14
N ALA A 362 -7.87 -24.33 5.36
CA ALA A 362 -7.56 -23.33 4.35
C ALA A 362 -7.24 -21.98 4.99
N LEU A 363 -7.99 -21.57 6.01
CA LEU A 363 -7.67 -20.37 6.80
C LEU A 363 -6.28 -20.47 7.42
N GLU A 364 -5.97 -21.56 8.13
CA GLU A 364 -4.66 -21.71 8.77
C GLU A 364 -3.51 -21.77 7.75
N ASN A 365 -3.67 -22.53 6.67
CA ASN A 365 -2.64 -22.61 5.63
C ASN A 365 -2.48 -21.29 4.89
N GLY A 366 -3.56 -20.56 4.68
CA GLY A 366 -3.54 -19.23 4.10
C GLY A 366 -2.77 -18.24 4.97
N LEU A 367 -3.05 -18.20 6.27
CA LEU A 367 -2.35 -17.33 7.23
C LEU A 367 -0.86 -17.65 7.32
N LYS A 368 -0.48 -18.93 7.23
CA LYS A 368 0.93 -19.36 7.18
C LYS A 368 1.64 -18.90 5.90
N ALA A 369 0.93 -18.87 4.78
CA ALA A 369 1.50 -18.55 3.47
C ALA A 369 1.53 -17.04 3.17
N ALA A 370 0.56 -16.29 3.67
CA ALA A 370 0.42 -14.86 3.41
C ALA A 370 1.55 -14.05 4.03
N LYS A 371 2.16 -13.17 3.24
CA LYS A 371 3.07 -12.13 3.73
C LYS A 371 2.27 -10.90 4.14
N GLY A 372 2.67 -10.26 5.24
CA GLY A 372 1.98 -9.08 5.79
C GLY A 372 0.87 -9.46 6.77
N ARG A 373 -0.12 -8.57 6.93
CA ARG A 373 -1.21 -8.69 7.91
C ARG A 373 -2.57 -8.84 7.18
N PRO A 374 -2.91 -10.03 6.63
CA PRO A 374 -4.12 -10.23 5.85
C PRO A 374 -5.38 -10.13 6.71
N LEU A 375 -6.51 -9.74 6.10
CA LEU A 375 -7.83 -9.87 6.74
C LEU A 375 -8.28 -11.33 6.69
N LEU A 376 -8.75 -11.89 7.79
CA LEU A 376 -9.34 -13.23 7.84
C LEU A 376 -10.85 -13.14 7.62
N ASN A 377 -11.37 -13.83 6.60
CA ASN A 377 -12.79 -13.93 6.30
C ASN A 377 -13.24 -15.42 6.39
N SER A 378 -13.95 -15.85 7.43
CA SER A 378 -14.52 -15.08 8.56
C SER A 378 -14.65 -15.93 9.82
N VAL A 379 -15.10 -15.29 10.89
CA VAL A 379 -15.69 -15.93 12.07
C VAL A 379 -17.18 -15.61 12.16
N THR A 380 -17.95 -16.52 12.75
CA THR A 380 -19.39 -16.41 13.01
C THR A 380 -19.65 -16.57 14.51
N GLY A 381 -20.88 -16.35 14.95
CA GLY A 381 -21.29 -16.35 16.35
C GLY A 381 -21.53 -17.74 16.97
N GLU A 382 -21.43 -18.83 16.21
CA GLU A 382 -21.48 -20.19 16.77
C GLU A 382 -20.27 -20.42 17.67
N GLU A 383 -20.50 -21.05 18.82
CA GLU A 383 -19.47 -21.22 19.85
C GLU A 383 -18.25 -22.01 19.32
N GLU A 384 -18.51 -23.09 18.59
CA GLU A 384 -17.46 -23.91 17.97
C GLU A 384 -16.61 -23.12 16.97
N ARG A 385 -17.21 -22.17 16.25
CA ARG A 385 -16.48 -21.32 15.29
C ARG A 385 -15.63 -20.27 15.99
N LEU A 386 -16.13 -19.66 17.06
CA LEU A 386 -15.36 -18.73 17.87
C LEU A 386 -14.13 -19.41 18.49
N GLU A 387 -14.31 -20.59 19.09
CA GLU A 387 -13.23 -21.37 19.71
C GLU A 387 -12.18 -21.84 18.70
N LEU A 388 -12.54 -21.99 17.43
CA LEU A 388 -11.64 -22.40 16.37
C LEU A 388 -10.90 -21.21 15.72
N VAL A 389 -11.62 -20.13 15.40
CA VAL A 389 -11.07 -19.04 14.57
C VAL A 389 -10.36 -17.97 15.40
N LEU A 390 -10.90 -17.55 16.56
CA LEU A 390 -10.28 -16.49 17.37
C LEU A 390 -8.86 -16.81 17.85
N PRO A 391 -8.50 -18.06 18.22
CA PRO A 391 -7.11 -18.41 18.49
C PRO A 391 -6.19 -18.23 17.29
N LEU A 392 -6.67 -18.48 16.06
CA LEU A 392 -5.89 -18.24 14.84
C LEU A 392 -5.68 -16.75 14.63
N VAL A 393 -6.75 -15.95 14.73
CA VAL A 393 -6.70 -14.48 14.63
C VAL A 393 -5.67 -13.91 15.60
N LYS A 394 -5.69 -14.36 16.86
CA LYS A 394 -4.72 -13.94 17.88
C LYS A 394 -3.30 -14.45 17.59
N LYS A 395 -3.14 -15.71 17.18
CA LYS A 395 -1.84 -16.34 16.91
C LYS A 395 -1.08 -15.63 15.77
N TYR A 396 -1.80 -15.23 14.72
CA TYR A 396 -1.20 -14.59 13.54
C TYR A 396 -1.27 -13.05 13.58
N ASP A 397 -1.87 -12.47 14.63
CA ASP A 397 -2.07 -11.03 14.79
C ASP A 397 -2.68 -10.37 13.54
N VAL A 398 -3.86 -10.86 13.15
CA VAL A 398 -4.57 -10.40 11.95
C VAL A 398 -5.94 -9.82 12.31
N PRO A 399 -6.51 -8.91 11.50
CA PRO A 399 -7.91 -8.54 11.62
C PRO A 399 -8.84 -9.66 11.11
N VAL A 400 -10.11 -9.63 11.53
CA VAL A 400 -11.10 -10.65 11.19
C VAL A 400 -12.45 -10.06 10.81
N VAL A 401 -13.08 -10.65 9.78
CA VAL A 401 -14.49 -10.41 9.45
C VAL A 401 -15.36 -11.21 10.40
N ALA A 402 -16.25 -10.53 11.12
CA ALA A 402 -17.21 -11.11 12.04
C ALA A 402 -18.61 -11.09 11.43
N ILE A 403 -19.10 -12.24 10.97
CA ILE A 403 -20.43 -12.37 10.37
C ILE A 403 -21.49 -12.52 11.47
N SER A 404 -22.53 -11.69 11.40
CA SER A 404 -23.63 -11.67 12.36
C SER A 404 -24.63 -12.82 12.17
N ASN A 405 -24.12 -14.05 12.15
CA ASN A 405 -24.86 -15.31 12.11
C ASN A 405 -24.46 -16.17 13.31
N ASP A 406 -25.39 -16.95 13.85
CA ASP A 406 -25.10 -17.94 14.89
C ASP A 406 -25.87 -19.25 14.66
N ASP A 407 -25.95 -20.09 15.69
CA ASP A 407 -26.58 -21.41 15.65
C ASP A 407 -28.07 -21.36 15.26
N THR A 408 -28.70 -20.18 15.38
CA THR A 408 -30.10 -19.95 15.00
C THR A 408 -30.27 -19.56 13.53
N GLY A 409 -29.18 -19.33 12.82
CA GLY A 409 -29.15 -18.87 11.43
C GLY A 409 -29.29 -17.36 11.29
N ILE A 410 -29.61 -16.92 10.07
CA ILE A 410 -29.68 -15.49 9.74
C ILE A 410 -31.01 -14.92 10.20
N SER A 411 -30.98 -14.06 11.23
CA SER A 411 -32.17 -13.34 11.69
C SER A 411 -32.51 -12.16 10.79
N GLU A 412 -33.80 -11.99 10.49
CA GLU A 412 -34.33 -10.79 9.82
C GLU A 412 -34.33 -9.56 10.76
N ASP A 413 -34.25 -9.78 12.08
CA ASP A 413 -34.26 -8.73 13.09
C ASP A 413 -32.86 -8.08 13.21
N PRO A 414 -32.71 -6.77 12.92
CA PRO A 414 -31.45 -6.07 13.12
C PRO A 414 -30.96 -6.05 14.58
N ASP A 415 -31.84 -6.12 15.57
CA ASP A 415 -31.46 -6.17 16.98
C ASP A 415 -30.80 -7.50 17.35
N VAL A 416 -31.30 -8.60 16.79
CA VAL A 416 -30.69 -9.92 16.96
C VAL A 416 -29.32 -9.96 16.29
N ARG A 417 -29.20 -9.45 15.06
CA ARG A 417 -27.89 -9.37 14.37
C ARG A 417 -26.89 -8.50 15.13
N PHE A 418 -27.33 -7.38 15.71
CA PHE A 418 -26.50 -6.55 16.58
C PHE A 418 -26.03 -7.32 17.83
N ALA A 419 -26.92 -8.08 18.47
CA ALA A 419 -26.58 -8.90 19.63
C ALA A 419 -25.53 -9.98 19.30
N VAL A 420 -25.64 -10.61 18.13
CA VAL A 420 -24.63 -11.57 17.64
C VAL A 420 -23.30 -10.86 17.38
N ALA A 421 -23.29 -9.73 16.69
CA ALA A 421 -22.06 -8.94 16.47
C ALA A 421 -21.40 -8.57 17.80
N LYS A 422 -22.18 -8.08 18.77
CA LYS A 422 -21.71 -7.76 20.11
C LYS A 422 -21.11 -8.97 20.82
N LYS A 423 -21.77 -10.14 20.76
CA LYS A 423 -21.23 -11.40 21.29
C LYS A 423 -19.86 -11.71 20.69
N ILE A 424 -19.71 -11.62 19.37
CA ILE A 424 -18.43 -11.90 18.71
C ILE A 424 -17.34 -10.91 19.16
N VAL A 425 -17.66 -9.62 19.26
CA VAL A 425 -16.73 -8.58 19.74
C VAL A 425 -16.28 -8.82 21.18
N GLU A 426 -17.20 -9.16 22.08
CA GLU A 426 -16.89 -9.48 23.47
C GLU A 426 -16.00 -10.73 23.57
N ARG A 427 -16.30 -11.77 22.79
CA ARG A 427 -15.48 -12.98 22.75
C ARG A 427 -14.11 -12.73 22.15
N ALA A 428 -13.99 -11.93 21.11
CA ALA A 428 -12.70 -11.52 20.55
C ALA A 428 -11.85 -10.75 21.59
N ALA A 429 -12.50 -9.90 22.40
CA ALA A 429 -11.83 -9.19 23.49
C ALA A 429 -11.26 -10.14 24.56
N ASP A 430 -11.93 -11.26 24.87
CA ASP A 430 -11.42 -12.29 25.79
C ASP A 430 -10.09 -12.91 25.29
N TYR A 431 -9.88 -12.98 23.96
CA TYR A 431 -8.61 -13.40 23.34
C TYR A 431 -7.60 -12.25 23.19
N GLY A 432 -7.95 -11.04 23.63
CA GLY A 432 -7.12 -9.84 23.49
C GLY A 432 -6.99 -9.34 22.05
N ILE A 433 -8.06 -9.49 21.26
CA ILE A 433 -8.20 -8.93 19.91
C ILE A 433 -8.93 -7.58 20.06
N PRO A 434 -8.36 -6.46 19.60
CA PRO A 434 -8.96 -5.14 19.77
C PRO A 434 -10.12 -4.92 18.79
N ALA A 435 -11.08 -4.08 19.18
CA ALA A 435 -12.27 -3.77 18.36
C ALA A 435 -11.94 -3.21 16.96
N HIS A 436 -10.82 -2.50 16.80
CA HIS A 436 -10.40 -1.97 15.50
C HIS A 436 -9.93 -3.05 14.51
N ASP A 437 -9.59 -4.24 15.01
CA ASP A 437 -9.24 -5.42 14.19
C ASP A 437 -10.47 -6.28 13.86
N ILE A 438 -11.67 -5.85 14.24
CA ILE A 438 -12.93 -6.54 13.95
C ILE A 438 -13.68 -5.76 12.87
N VAL A 439 -14.01 -6.46 11.77
CA VAL A 439 -14.82 -5.94 10.67
C VAL A 439 -16.14 -6.69 10.64
N VAL A 440 -17.21 -6.11 11.18
CA VAL A 440 -18.51 -6.79 11.25
C VAL A 440 -19.19 -6.81 9.88
N ASP A 441 -19.60 -8.00 9.43
CA ASP A 441 -20.60 -8.15 8.36
C ASP A 441 -21.99 -8.34 9.00
N PRO A 442 -22.89 -7.36 8.89
CA PRO A 442 -24.23 -7.43 9.45
C PRO A 442 -25.22 -8.24 8.60
N LEU A 443 -24.76 -8.94 7.56
CA LEU A 443 -25.58 -9.72 6.62
C LEU A 443 -26.69 -8.92 5.97
N VAL A 444 -26.31 -8.18 4.92
CA VAL A 444 -27.23 -7.38 4.14
C VAL A 444 -28.22 -8.28 3.39
N MET A 445 -29.51 -8.11 3.70
CA MET A 445 -30.59 -8.90 3.11
C MET A 445 -31.04 -8.32 1.75
N PRO A 446 -31.53 -9.15 0.82
CA PRO A 446 -32.05 -8.66 -0.47
C PRO A 446 -33.31 -7.81 -0.29
N ILE A 447 -33.31 -6.59 -0.83
CA ILE A 447 -34.47 -5.68 -0.73
C ILE A 447 -35.68 -6.18 -1.52
N GLY A 448 -35.46 -7.03 -2.55
CA GLY A 448 -36.53 -7.68 -3.29
C GLY A 448 -37.31 -8.73 -2.47
N ALA A 449 -36.68 -9.28 -1.42
CA ALA A 449 -37.32 -10.21 -0.49
C ALA A 449 -37.85 -9.49 0.77
N MET A 450 -37.10 -8.50 1.27
CA MET A 450 -37.45 -7.71 2.45
C MET A 450 -37.40 -6.22 2.13
N ALA A 451 -38.56 -5.59 1.93
CA ALA A 451 -38.66 -4.19 1.53
C ALA A 451 -37.98 -3.21 2.51
N THR A 452 -37.91 -3.57 3.80
CA THR A 452 -37.26 -2.78 4.86
C THR A 452 -35.74 -2.99 4.96
N ALA A 453 -35.15 -3.90 4.17
CA ALA A 453 -33.74 -4.29 4.30
C ALA A 453 -32.78 -3.09 4.23
N GLY A 454 -33.04 -2.14 3.33
CA GLY A 454 -32.24 -0.91 3.22
C GLY A 454 -32.25 -0.06 4.49
N HIS A 455 -33.41 0.14 5.12
CA HIS A 455 -33.49 0.93 6.35
C HIS A 455 -32.83 0.19 7.53
N GLN A 456 -33.03 -1.14 7.60
CA GLN A 456 -32.46 -1.96 8.66
C GLN A 456 -30.93 -1.97 8.62
N VAL A 457 -30.32 -2.16 7.44
CA VAL A 457 -28.86 -2.18 7.32
C VAL A 457 -28.25 -0.83 7.70
N PHE A 458 -28.82 0.31 7.26
CA PHE A 458 -28.28 1.63 7.65
C PHE A 458 -28.38 1.88 9.15
N THR A 459 -29.49 1.46 9.76
CA THR A 459 -29.68 1.57 11.22
C THR A 459 -28.65 0.70 11.95
N LEU A 460 -28.49 -0.55 11.52
CA LEU A 460 -27.58 -1.50 12.13
C LEU A 460 -26.11 -1.06 11.99
N VAL A 461 -25.68 -0.62 10.81
CA VAL A 461 -24.33 -0.09 10.57
C VAL A 461 -24.02 1.10 11.48
N ARG A 462 -24.98 2.03 11.63
CA ARG A 462 -24.80 3.19 12.51
C ARG A 462 -24.59 2.76 13.96
N ARG A 463 -25.39 1.80 14.44
CA ARG A 463 -25.25 1.26 15.80
C ARG A 463 -23.94 0.53 16.00
N LEU A 464 -23.49 -0.28 15.03
CA LEU A 464 -22.18 -0.95 15.10
C LEU A 464 -21.03 0.06 15.24
N ARG A 465 -21.09 1.18 14.49
CA ARG A 465 -20.13 2.28 14.61
C ARG A 465 -20.22 2.99 15.96
N GLU A 466 -21.40 3.45 16.36
CA GLU A 466 -21.60 4.35 17.50
C GLU A 466 -21.52 3.63 18.85
N GLU A 467 -22.02 2.39 18.92
CA GLU A 467 -22.11 1.62 20.17
C GLU A 467 -20.93 0.65 20.36
N LEU A 468 -20.43 0.02 19.29
CA LEU A 468 -19.35 -0.98 19.39
C LEU A 468 -17.98 -0.45 18.89
N GLY A 469 -17.96 0.63 18.10
CA GLY A 469 -16.70 1.21 17.61
C GLY A 469 -15.94 0.32 16.64
N VAL A 470 -16.63 -0.57 15.92
CA VAL A 470 -16.04 -1.58 15.04
C VAL A 470 -16.18 -1.18 13.57
N ASN A 471 -15.22 -1.59 12.75
CA ASN A 471 -15.32 -1.48 11.30
C ASN A 471 -16.45 -2.38 10.78
N THR A 472 -16.98 -2.13 9.59
CA THR A 472 -18.01 -2.98 8.99
C THR A 472 -17.81 -3.20 7.49
N THR A 473 -18.16 -4.39 7.03
CA THR A 473 -18.15 -4.79 5.62
C THR A 473 -19.52 -5.32 5.18
N CYS A 474 -19.71 -5.54 3.88
CA CYS A 474 -20.78 -6.37 3.36
C CYS A 474 -20.45 -6.89 1.96
N GLY A 475 -21.14 -7.95 1.52
CA GLY A 475 -21.26 -8.27 0.11
C GLY A 475 -22.16 -7.24 -0.60
N ALA A 476 -21.57 -6.33 -1.38
CA ALA A 476 -22.27 -5.19 -1.98
C ALA A 476 -23.44 -5.60 -2.89
N SER A 477 -23.36 -6.80 -3.47
CA SER A 477 -24.35 -7.30 -4.43
C SER A 477 -25.59 -7.91 -3.78
N ASN A 478 -25.56 -8.20 -2.47
CA ASN A 478 -26.63 -8.92 -1.77
C ASN A 478 -27.93 -8.11 -1.72
N ILE A 479 -27.83 -6.80 -1.46
CA ILE A 479 -29.00 -5.91 -1.35
C ILE A 479 -29.88 -5.92 -2.61
N SER A 480 -29.26 -6.07 -3.80
CA SER A 480 -29.93 -5.99 -5.10
C SER A 480 -30.23 -7.35 -5.70
N PHE A 481 -29.99 -8.45 -4.97
CA PHE A 481 -30.23 -9.79 -5.48
C PHE A 481 -31.70 -9.98 -5.91
N GLY A 482 -31.90 -10.61 -7.07
CA GLY A 482 -33.23 -10.85 -7.65
C GLY A 482 -33.88 -9.66 -8.38
N LEU A 483 -33.25 -8.47 -8.40
CA LEU A 483 -33.81 -7.28 -9.04
C LEU A 483 -33.22 -6.99 -10.43
N PRO A 484 -33.99 -6.34 -11.34
CA PRO A 484 -33.43 -5.75 -12.55
C PRO A 484 -32.57 -4.52 -12.20
N ASN A 485 -31.66 -4.13 -13.10
CA ASN A 485 -30.78 -2.96 -12.94
C ASN A 485 -30.06 -2.91 -11.57
N ARG A 486 -29.48 -4.04 -11.15
CA ARG A 486 -28.78 -4.20 -9.87
C ARG A 486 -27.73 -3.11 -9.62
N HIS A 487 -26.98 -2.73 -10.64
CA HIS A 487 -25.99 -1.65 -10.57
C HIS A 487 -26.61 -0.32 -10.13
N GLY A 488 -27.85 0.00 -10.55
CA GLY A 488 -28.54 1.20 -10.09
C GLY A 488 -28.82 1.19 -8.59
N ILE A 489 -29.22 0.05 -8.05
CA ILE A 489 -29.44 -0.13 -6.60
C ILE A 489 -28.11 -0.08 -5.84
N ASN A 490 -27.09 -0.83 -6.30
CA ASN A 490 -25.78 -0.87 -5.66
C ASN A 490 -25.12 0.52 -5.62
N ASN A 491 -25.21 1.29 -6.71
CA ASN A 491 -24.68 2.65 -6.80
C ASN A 491 -25.33 3.63 -5.83
N ALA A 492 -26.58 3.40 -5.45
CA ALA A 492 -27.24 4.21 -4.42
C ALA A 492 -26.93 3.67 -3.03
N PHE A 493 -26.94 2.34 -2.86
CA PHE A 493 -26.72 1.67 -1.60
C PHE A 493 -25.33 1.93 -1.01
N LEU A 494 -24.25 1.78 -1.79
CA LEU A 494 -22.88 1.90 -1.29
C LEU A 494 -22.59 3.28 -0.68
N PRO A 495 -22.88 4.42 -1.34
CA PRO A 495 -22.74 5.74 -0.72
C PRO A 495 -23.60 5.94 0.53
N MET A 496 -24.84 5.42 0.54
CA MET A 496 -25.72 5.51 1.71
C MET A 496 -25.21 4.68 2.89
N ALA A 497 -24.70 3.47 2.62
CA ALA A 497 -24.09 2.61 3.63
C ALA A 497 -22.82 3.26 4.19
N PHE A 498 -21.97 3.83 3.32
CA PHE A 498 -20.78 4.56 3.74
C PHE A 498 -21.15 5.75 4.64
N ALA A 499 -22.11 6.59 4.23
CA ALA A 499 -22.59 7.71 5.04
C ALA A 499 -23.23 7.27 6.37
N ALA A 500 -23.80 6.06 6.44
CA ALA A 500 -24.29 5.48 7.69
C ALA A 500 -23.18 5.02 8.64
N GLY A 501 -21.96 4.81 8.14
CA GLY A 501 -20.78 4.39 8.90
C GLY A 501 -20.05 3.16 8.36
N MET A 502 -20.46 2.61 7.21
CA MET A 502 -19.80 1.43 6.64
C MET A 502 -18.42 1.76 6.10
N THR A 503 -17.42 0.96 6.46
CA THR A 503 -16.01 1.25 6.16
C THR A 503 -15.49 0.51 4.93
N SER A 504 -16.10 -0.61 4.57
CA SER A 504 -15.68 -1.42 3.43
C SER A 504 -16.83 -2.18 2.77
N ALA A 505 -16.59 -2.71 1.57
CA ALA A 505 -17.45 -3.72 0.96
C ALA A 505 -16.65 -4.70 0.11
N ILE A 506 -17.10 -5.96 0.11
CA ILE A 506 -16.68 -7.01 -0.82
C ILE A 506 -17.52 -6.85 -2.09
N MET A 507 -16.86 -6.57 -3.20
CA MET A 507 -17.52 -6.30 -4.47
C MET A 507 -16.60 -6.53 -5.66
N ASN A 508 -17.18 -6.70 -6.85
CA ASN A 508 -16.42 -6.66 -8.09
C ASN A 508 -16.14 -5.19 -8.49
N PRO A 509 -14.88 -4.72 -8.44
CA PRO A 509 -14.54 -3.36 -8.85
C PRO A 509 -14.44 -3.22 -10.38
N VAL A 510 -14.48 -4.32 -11.13
CA VAL A 510 -14.18 -4.36 -12.57
C VAL A 510 -15.47 -4.44 -13.40
N ALA A 511 -15.64 -3.45 -14.29
CA ALA A 511 -16.51 -3.59 -15.45
C ALA A 511 -15.89 -4.62 -16.42
N LEU A 512 -16.58 -5.73 -16.62
CA LEU A 512 -16.08 -6.82 -17.46
C LEU A 512 -15.89 -6.38 -18.92
N PRO A 513 -14.79 -6.81 -19.57
CA PRO A 513 -14.60 -6.60 -21.00
C PRO A 513 -15.77 -7.12 -21.83
N VAL A 514 -16.11 -6.38 -22.89
CA VAL A 514 -17.07 -6.82 -23.90
C VAL A 514 -16.41 -7.93 -24.71
N GLY A 515 -17.00 -9.13 -24.68
CA GLY A 515 -16.51 -10.29 -25.42
C GLY A 515 -16.86 -10.27 -26.91
N PRO A 516 -16.16 -11.08 -27.73
CA PRO A 516 -16.28 -11.09 -29.19
C PRO A 516 -17.70 -11.41 -29.67
N THR A 517 -18.43 -12.29 -28.98
CA THR A 517 -19.82 -12.63 -29.32
C THR A 517 -20.73 -11.41 -29.30
N LYS A 518 -20.67 -10.63 -28.22
CA LYS A 518 -21.49 -9.42 -28.06
C LYS A 518 -21.11 -8.31 -29.05
N ILE A 519 -19.83 -8.26 -29.42
CA ILE A 519 -19.32 -7.35 -30.46
C ILE A 519 -19.91 -7.75 -31.82
N ALA A 520 -19.82 -9.03 -32.18
CA ALA A 520 -20.34 -9.55 -33.44
C ALA A 520 -21.86 -9.36 -33.56
N GLU A 521 -22.61 -9.65 -32.50
CA GLU A 521 -24.06 -9.41 -32.43
C GLU A 521 -24.40 -7.94 -32.69
N LYS A 522 -23.69 -7.00 -32.03
CA LYS A 522 -23.94 -5.58 -32.22
C LYS A 522 -23.51 -5.09 -33.60
N ARG A 523 -22.41 -5.61 -34.16
CA ARG A 523 -21.98 -5.29 -35.53
C ARG A 523 -23.05 -5.71 -36.53
N ALA A 524 -23.57 -6.93 -36.42
CA ALA A 524 -24.67 -7.41 -37.25
C ALA A 524 -25.95 -6.56 -37.11
N GLU A 525 -26.30 -6.14 -35.89
CA GLU A 525 -27.43 -5.23 -35.64
C GLU A 525 -27.24 -3.87 -36.34
N VAL A 526 -26.05 -3.30 -36.24
CA VAL A 526 -25.68 -2.00 -36.85
C VAL A 526 -25.69 -2.08 -38.37
N GLU A 527 -25.13 -3.14 -38.94
CA GLU A 527 -25.14 -3.39 -40.39
C GLU A 527 -26.57 -3.63 -40.91
N ALA A 528 -27.39 -4.38 -40.18
CA ALA A 528 -28.81 -4.59 -40.51
C ALA A 528 -29.63 -3.28 -40.48
N ALA A 529 -29.22 -2.31 -39.67
CA ALA A 529 -29.77 -0.96 -39.66
C ALA A 529 -29.29 -0.08 -40.85
N GLY A 530 -28.48 -0.63 -41.75
CA GLY A 530 -27.94 0.07 -42.92
C GLY A 530 -26.76 1.00 -42.63
N ILE A 531 -26.17 0.90 -41.42
CA ILE A 531 -25.02 1.72 -41.03
C ILE A 531 -23.75 1.03 -41.54
N VAL A 532 -23.03 1.71 -42.43
CA VAL A 532 -21.75 1.22 -42.96
C VAL A 532 -20.64 1.48 -41.94
N LEU A 533 -20.00 0.41 -41.47
CA LEU A 533 -18.82 0.48 -40.62
C LEU A 533 -17.54 0.51 -41.47
N PRO A 534 -16.52 1.33 -41.11
CA PRO A 534 -15.21 1.26 -41.74
C PRO A 534 -14.62 -0.16 -41.62
N PRO A 535 -14.04 -0.71 -42.69
CA PRO A 535 -13.50 -2.08 -42.71
C PRO A 535 -12.32 -2.28 -41.75
N ASP A 536 -11.66 -1.20 -41.34
CA ASP A 536 -10.52 -1.16 -40.43
C ASP A 536 -10.88 -0.70 -39.00
N MET A 537 -12.17 -0.56 -38.68
CA MET A 537 -12.60 -0.16 -37.34
C MET A 537 -12.30 -1.24 -36.31
N ASP A 538 -11.38 -0.93 -35.40
CA ASP A 538 -11.05 -1.81 -34.28
C ASP A 538 -12.20 -1.98 -33.28
N ASP A 539 -12.19 -3.10 -32.58
CA ASP A 539 -13.24 -3.48 -31.62
C ASP A 539 -13.36 -2.51 -30.44
N GLU A 540 -12.27 -1.89 -29.99
CA GLU A 540 -12.31 -0.94 -28.88
C GLU A 540 -13.03 0.35 -29.30
N THR A 541 -12.71 0.87 -30.48
CA THR A 541 -13.42 2.01 -31.06
C THR A 541 -14.90 1.68 -31.24
N PHE A 542 -15.21 0.50 -31.77
CA PHE A 542 -16.58 0.06 -31.99
C PHE A 542 -17.40 0.00 -30.69
N VAL A 543 -16.92 -0.71 -29.66
CA VAL A 543 -17.68 -0.86 -28.40
C VAL A 543 -17.88 0.47 -27.67
N ARG A 544 -16.95 1.43 -27.82
CA ARG A 544 -17.09 2.76 -27.24
C ARG A 544 -18.12 3.61 -27.99
N LEU A 545 -18.09 3.60 -29.32
CA LEU A 545 -18.99 4.41 -30.15
C LEU A 545 -20.45 3.99 -29.99
N PHE A 546 -20.71 2.68 -29.83
CA PHE A 546 -22.05 2.13 -29.62
C PHE A 546 -22.42 1.96 -28.14
N GLY A 547 -21.63 2.50 -27.21
CA GLY A 547 -21.95 2.48 -25.78
C GLY A 547 -22.00 1.09 -25.14
N LEU A 548 -21.36 0.09 -25.75
CA LEU A 548 -21.27 -1.27 -25.21
C LEU A 548 -20.30 -1.38 -24.03
N GLY A 549 -19.36 -0.44 -23.92
CA GLY A 549 -18.36 -0.37 -22.86
C GLY A 549 -16.93 -0.35 -23.39
N SER A 550 -16.17 -1.42 -23.12
CA SER A 550 -14.73 -1.52 -23.34
C SER A 550 -14.33 -2.96 -23.63
N THR A 551 -13.37 -3.17 -24.53
CA THR A 551 -12.69 -4.47 -24.72
C THR A 551 -11.63 -4.72 -23.64
N LYS A 552 -11.31 -3.71 -22.83
CA LYS A 552 -10.34 -3.76 -21.73
C LYS A 552 -11.03 -3.68 -20.36
N PRO A 553 -10.48 -4.32 -19.31
CA PRO A 553 -10.97 -4.14 -17.94
C PRO A 553 -10.93 -2.66 -17.55
N ARG A 554 -12.00 -2.17 -16.93
CA ARG A 554 -12.11 -0.81 -16.40
C ARG A 554 -12.78 -0.82 -15.04
N PRO A 555 -12.66 0.26 -14.25
CA PRO A 555 -13.49 0.44 -13.07
C PRO A 555 -14.99 0.29 -13.38
N GLY A 556 -15.70 -0.42 -12.51
CA GLY A 556 -17.15 -0.61 -12.55
C GLY A 556 -17.94 0.66 -12.21
N LYS A 557 -19.25 0.63 -12.43
CA LYS A 557 -20.13 1.77 -12.10
C LYS A 557 -20.19 2.03 -10.59
N GLU A 558 -20.08 0.99 -9.79
CA GLU A 558 -20.02 1.10 -8.34
C GLU A 558 -18.75 1.83 -7.87
N MET A 559 -17.63 1.71 -8.60
CA MET A 559 -16.41 2.47 -8.30
C MET A 559 -16.59 3.97 -8.50
N GLU A 560 -17.40 4.38 -9.48
CA GLU A 560 -17.78 5.78 -9.67
C GLU A 560 -18.58 6.27 -8.45
N ALA A 561 -19.59 5.52 -8.01
CA ALA A 561 -20.38 5.87 -6.83
C ALA A 561 -19.53 5.99 -5.56
N ILE A 562 -18.57 5.08 -5.37
CA ILE A 562 -17.64 5.12 -4.22
C ILE A 562 -16.73 6.35 -4.28
N ARG A 563 -16.17 6.69 -5.45
CA ARG A 563 -15.34 7.90 -5.60
C ARG A 563 -16.15 9.17 -5.35
N ALA A 564 -17.41 9.21 -5.81
CA ALA A 564 -18.31 10.31 -5.49
C ALA A 564 -18.53 10.42 -3.97
N ALA A 565 -18.78 9.29 -3.30
CA ALA A 565 -18.98 9.26 -1.86
C ALA A 565 -17.72 9.70 -1.10
N ASN A 566 -16.53 9.21 -1.47
CA ASN A 566 -15.26 9.67 -0.92
C ASN A 566 -15.12 11.19 -1.04
N PHE A 567 -15.40 11.77 -2.21
CA PHE A 567 -15.34 13.22 -2.39
C PHE A 567 -16.37 13.96 -1.52
N LEU A 568 -17.63 13.52 -1.53
CA LEU A 568 -18.71 14.17 -0.77
C LEU A 568 -18.53 14.07 0.75
N LEU A 569 -17.84 13.04 1.24
CA LEU A 569 -17.56 12.82 2.65
C LEU A 569 -16.17 13.34 3.08
N ASN A 570 -15.46 14.06 2.21
CA ASN A 570 -14.13 14.65 2.43
C ASN A 570 -12.99 13.63 2.63
N HIS A 571 -13.09 12.46 2.02
CA HIS A 571 -12.01 11.47 1.90
C HIS A 571 -11.26 11.54 0.56
N ASP A 572 -11.59 12.50 -0.31
CA ASP A 572 -10.84 12.88 -1.53
C ASP A 572 -10.68 14.40 -1.50
N ASP A 573 -9.62 14.90 -0.85
CA ASP A 573 -9.41 16.34 -0.61
C ASP A 573 -9.30 17.11 -1.93
N GLY A 574 -10.19 18.09 -2.11
CA GLY A 574 -10.33 18.84 -3.36
C GLY A 574 -10.89 18.02 -4.55
N GLY A 575 -11.29 16.77 -4.36
CA GLY A 575 -11.91 15.92 -5.40
C GLY A 575 -10.94 15.47 -6.49
N GLY A 576 -9.65 15.37 -6.20
CA GLY A 576 -8.61 15.06 -7.19
C GLY A 576 -8.83 13.72 -7.89
N ASP A 577 -9.18 12.69 -7.11
CA ASP A 577 -9.47 11.35 -7.63
C ASP A 577 -10.76 11.32 -8.45
N TRP A 578 -11.80 12.01 -7.99
CA TRP A 578 -13.05 12.17 -8.73
C TRP A 578 -12.84 12.88 -10.07
N ILE A 579 -12.09 13.99 -10.08
CA ILE A 579 -11.79 14.76 -11.30
C ILE A 579 -10.96 13.92 -12.26
N LYS A 580 -9.91 13.23 -11.78
CA LYS A 580 -9.04 12.37 -12.61
C LYS A 580 -9.84 11.24 -13.27
N PHE A 581 -10.75 10.62 -12.52
CA PHE A 581 -11.59 9.53 -13.01
C PHE A 581 -12.55 9.97 -14.13
N ASN A 582 -13.14 11.16 -13.97
CA ASN A 582 -14.19 11.66 -14.87
C ASN A 582 -13.67 12.55 -16.01
N LYS A 583 -12.38 12.92 -16.00
CA LYS A 583 -11.81 13.76 -17.05
C LYS A 583 -11.80 13.00 -18.39
N PRO A 584 -12.43 13.53 -19.46
CA PRO A 584 -12.34 12.91 -20.77
C PRO A 584 -10.88 12.82 -21.21
N ALA A 585 -10.47 11.65 -21.73
CA ALA A 585 -9.17 11.54 -22.38
C ALA A 585 -9.11 12.56 -23.52
N SER A 586 -8.27 13.58 -23.39
CA SER A 586 -8.19 14.66 -24.37
C SER A 586 -7.85 14.09 -25.74
N ALA A 587 -8.55 14.55 -26.79
CA ALA A 587 -8.26 14.27 -28.19
C ALA A 587 -6.95 14.93 -28.69
N SER A 588 -5.84 14.78 -27.96
CA SER A 588 -4.55 15.39 -28.28
C SER A 588 -3.72 14.60 -29.29
N ALA A 589 -4.15 13.39 -29.69
CA ALA A 589 -3.42 12.58 -30.66
C ALA A 589 -3.77 12.88 -32.14
N ALA A 590 -4.79 13.69 -32.42
CA ALA A 590 -5.28 13.89 -33.81
C ALA A 590 -4.85 15.22 -34.47
N ASN A 591 -4.14 16.12 -33.77
CA ASN A 591 -3.94 17.50 -34.26
C ASN A 591 -2.49 17.97 -34.43
N THR A 592 -1.49 17.07 -34.39
CA THR A 592 -0.08 17.45 -34.60
C THR A 592 0.35 17.54 -36.06
N ASN A 593 -0.52 17.26 -37.05
CA ASN A 593 -0.16 17.33 -38.48
C ASN A 593 -0.75 18.51 -39.27
N ALA A 594 -1.38 19.51 -38.63
CA ALA A 594 -2.08 20.60 -39.35
C ALA A 594 -1.53 22.02 -39.12
N ARG A 595 -0.30 22.20 -38.62
CA ARG A 595 0.31 23.55 -38.45
C ARG A 595 1.66 23.77 -39.15
N ALA A 596 1.95 23.00 -40.19
CA ALA A 596 2.94 23.40 -41.19
C ALA A 596 2.22 24.09 -42.35
N GLY A 597 2.05 25.42 -42.31
CA GLY A 597 1.49 26.15 -43.44
C GLY A 597 0.99 27.56 -43.16
N GLY A 598 1.90 28.54 -43.24
CA GLY A 598 1.61 29.86 -43.79
C GLY A 598 1.03 30.94 -42.87
N ARG A 599 1.88 31.93 -42.54
CA ARG A 599 1.64 33.34 -42.93
C ARG A 599 2.88 34.20 -42.70
N ARG A 600 3.57 34.51 -43.79
CA ARG A 600 4.31 35.78 -43.95
C ARG A 600 3.29 36.90 -44.09
N GLY A 601 3.51 38.04 -43.42
CA GLY A 601 2.72 39.26 -43.60
C GLY A 601 2.91 40.22 -42.44
N GLY A 602 3.72 41.25 -42.65
CA GLY A 602 4.20 42.15 -41.61
C GLY A 602 3.23 43.24 -41.18
N ARG A 603 3.67 44.03 -40.19
CA ARG A 603 3.42 45.47 -40.15
C ARG A 603 4.38 46.17 -39.18
N ALA A 604 4.91 47.27 -39.68
CA ALA A 604 5.85 48.17 -39.04
C ALA A 604 5.22 48.99 -37.91
N ALA A 605 6.10 49.42 -37.01
CA ALA A 605 6.16 50.71 -36.33
C ALA A 605 4.86 51.45 -35.97
N ARG A 606 4.72 51.78 -34.69
CA ARG A 606 4.51 53.17 -34.26
C ARG A 606 4.93 53.38 -32.80
N ALA A 607 5.77 54.38 -32.63
CA ALA A 607 6.13 54.99 -31.37
C ALA A 607 5.07 56.01 -30.92
N ARG A 608 5.22 56.43 -29.65
CA ARG A 608 4.66 57.59 -28.94
C ARG A 608 3.42 57.34 -28.09
N GLY A 609 3.54 57.76 -26.83
CA GLY A 609 2.58 57.71 -25.74
C GLY A 609 3.35 57.63 -24.44
#